data_AF-A0AAV9WP38-F1
#
_entry.id   AF-A0AAV9WP38-F1
#
_cell.length_a   1.000
_cell.length_b   1.000
_cell.length_c   1.000
_cell.angle_alpha   90.00
_cell.angle_beta   90.00
_cell.angle_gamma   90.00
#
_symmetry.space_group_name_H-M   'P 1'
#
loop_
_entity.id
_entity.type
_entity.pdbx_description
1 polymer ?
#
loop_
_entity_poly.entity_id
_entity_poly.type
_entity_poly.pdbx_seq_one_letter_code
_entity_poly.pdbx_strand_id
1 'polypeptide(L)'
;MEESDLTLIFKPFSTSSTPTSYIDGDRGSRSDVSTAVDQPSIAWQKSSSAQIPESPIAQSESIILGTLLQPEYLSPVIARADVIYDSDTVGLDVLKEDIGYIGEFSTYQISRRLIIRDIPRNPRRDQAVEQSIWSLHQLPGGGDGGSPQSRLLIVIVPHIVDHLTEWPFYLPDVRAFAIQIIGSRLSIHHLPRTRPVSSHAKSCTNFVIGVDLERSQRMFKRILEVLKKRFEKPNYVKRVHHDTIVPRERYQKVYQDLKAKHADRLCRIFATNGYEGKGCREVDKIFEELGIASFCISLWEDMYEIPSSARRNGYYNESVQSPGISGPLGQFVGFADLGCGSGVLTDVLLQEGWPGYGIDARSRKIWKSFDEDVQRRLTESILIPYVIDQTSTTFEPTKLCRSDQREPFYTVPGSSQTYHSGHFADGTFLICNHGDELTAWTPLLASLSQSPFIVVPCCSFNLAGRRFRAQRSLCQAEGSKLRESSKRSTYQLLIDYVESLCREIGVVPQKEWLRIPSTRNLAIIGRISSNPQGEESREIMVKEIIRREGGTEGWNAMVAKLKERERQPSGADDGHSRCS
;
A
#
# COMPACT_ATOMS: atom_id res chain seq x y z
N MET A 1 -36.52 -7.38 29.65
CA MET A 1 -35.80 -6.18 29.20
C MET A 1 -35.91 -6.17 27.68
N GLU A 2 -36.92 -5.47 27.16
CA GLU A 2 -37.24 -5.47 25.73
C GLU A 2 -36.03 -5.00 24.92
N GLU A 3 -35.77 -5.66 23.78
CA GLU A 3 -34.74 -5.19 22.85
C GLU A 3 -35.12 -3.77 22.42
N SER A 4 -34.21 -2.81 22.56
CA SER A 4 -34.49 -1.43 22.16
C SER A 4 -34.83 -1.36 20.67
N ASP A 5 -36.09 -1.13 20.36
CA ASP A 5 -36.53 -0.88 19.00
C ASP A 5 -36.11 0.54 18.59
N LEU A 6 -35.13 0.64 17.69
CA LEU A 6 -34.67 1.92 17.17
C LEU A 6 -35.80 2.69 16.49
N THR A 7 -36.84 2.01 16.00
CA THR A 7 -38.02 2.63 15.37
C THR A 7 -38.77 3.53 16.35
N LEU A 8 -38.89 3.15 17.63
CA LEU A 8 -39.63 3.91 18.63
C LEU A 8 -38.93 5.23 19.00
N ILE A 9 -37.60 5.26 18.90
CA ILE A 9 -36.81 6.43 19.30
C ILE A 9 -36.36 7.30 18.11
N PHE A 10 -36.51 6.80 16.87
CA PHE A 10 -36.09 7.49 15.65
C PHE A 10 -37.20 8.41 15.13
N LYS A 11 -36.85 9.69 14.91
CA LYS A 11 -37.70 10.70 14.30
C LYS A 11 -37.11 11.07 12.93
N PRO A 12 -37.71 10.63 11.81
CA PRO A 12 -37.15 10.87 10.48
C PRO A 12 -37.16 12.36 10.14
N PHE A 13 -36.16 12.81 9.38
CA PHE A 13 -36.17 14.14 8.78
C PHE A 13 -37.18 14.17 7.61
N SER A 14 -38.20 15.01 7.70
CA SER A 14 -39.23 15.17 6.68
C SER A 14 -38.80 16.20 5.63
N THR A 15 -38.48 15.76 4.42
CA THR A 15 -38.31 16.65 3.26
C THR A 15 -39.67 17.01 2.65
N SER A 16 -40.55 17.66 3.41
CA SER A 16 -41.81 18.21 2.88
C SER A 16 -41.61 19.67 2.44
N SER A 17 -40.90 19.88 1.34
CA SER A 17 -40.95 21.16 0.62
C SER A 17 -40.58 20.95 -0.84
N THR A 18 -41.46 20.31 -1.60
CA THR A 18 -41.55 20.57 -3.04
C THR A 18 -42.07 22.00 -3.21
N PRO A 19 -41.38 22.89 -3.95
CA PRO A 19 -41.90 24.20 -4.25
C PRO A 19 -43.12 24.04 -5.15
N THR A 20 -44.28 24.45 -4.67
CA THR A 20 -45.51 24.54 -5.45
C THR A 20 -45.28 25.60 -6.54
N SER A 21 -45.04 25.16 -7.77
CA SER A 21 -45.04 26.04 -8.93
C SER A 21 -46.47 26.51 -9.19
N TYR A 22 -46.67 27.82 -9.07
CA TYR A 22 -47.80 28.58 -9.58
C TYR A 22 -48.16 28.17 -11.02
N ILE A 23 -49.40 27.72 -11.26
CA ILE A 23 -50.14 27.97 -12.50
C ILE A 23 -51.60 28.25 -12.13
N ASP A 24 -52.12 29.29 -12.78
CA ASP A 24 -53.39 29.99 -12.61
C ASP A 24 -54.60 29.23 -13.18
N GLY A 25 -55.79 29.56 -12.64
CA GLY A 25 -57.19 29.35 -13.09
C GLY A 25 -57.62 28.14 -13.93
N ASP A 26 -58.59 27.36 -13.43
CA ASP A 26 -60.00 27.40 -13.91
C ASP A 26 -60.94 26.53 -13.03
N ARG A 27 -62.24 26.85 -13.08
CA ARG A 27 -63.34 26.37 -12.25
C ARG A 27 -63.63 24.87 -12.38
N GLY A 28 -63.96 24.23 -11.26
CA GLY A 28 -64.66 22.94 -11.26
C GLY A 28 -64.80 22.31 -9.88
N SER A 29 -65.97 22.47 -9.27
CA SER A 29 -66.37 21.83 -8.01
C SER A 29 -66.31 20.29 -8.10
N ARG A 30 -65.39 19.66 -7.37
CA ARG A 30 -65.52 18.26 -6.92
C ARG A 30 -64.91 18.11 -5.53
N SER A 31 -65.66 17.46 -4.65
CA SER A 31 -65.31 17.10 -3.29
C SER A 31 -64.12 16.13 -3.27
N ASP A 32 -62.94 16.60 -2.87
CA ASP A 32 -61.78 15.75 -2.66
C ASP A 32 -61.89 15.00 -1.32
N VAL A 33 -62.18 13.71 -1.43
CA VAL A 33 -61.85 12.73 -0.39
C VAL A 33 -60.33 12.59 -0.41
N SER A 34 -59.67 13.16 0.58
CA SER A 34 -58.25 12.93 0.86
C SER A 34 -58.03 11.46 1.25
N THR A 35 -57.87 10.58 0.27
CA THR A 35 -57.18 9.31 0.46
C THR A 35 -55.72 9.60 0.71
N ALA A 36 -55.34 9.63 1.99
CA ALA A 36 -53.96 9.57 2.41
C ALA A 36 -53.32 8.33 1.77
N VAL A 37 -52.39 8.55 0.84
CA VAL A 37 -51.50 7.49 0.37
C VAL A 37 -50.60 7.16 1.55
N ASP A 38 -50.78 5.96 2.12
CA ASP A 38 -49.95 5.42 3.21
C ASP A 38 -48.47 5.58 2.83
N GLN A 39 -47.76 6.46 3.54
CA GLN A 39 -46.31 6.50 3.44
C GLN A 39 -45.76 5.18 3.98
N PRO A 40 -44.86 4.50 3.26
CA PRO A 40 -44.26 3.25 3.73
C PRO A 40 -43.59 3.48 5.09
N SER A 41 -43.96 2.67 6.08
CA SER A 41 -43.46 2.80 7.45
C SER A 41 -41.93 2.73 7.49
N ILE A 42 -41.28 3.84 7.88
CA ILE A 42 -39.83 3.98 8.04
C ILE A 42 -39.43 3.23 9.34
N ALA A 43 -39.31 1.90 9.27
CA ALA A 43 -39.00 1.07 10.43
C ALA A 43 -37.56 0.54 10.40
N TRP A 44 -36.86 0.67 11.53
CA TRP A 44 -35.54 0.07 11.72
C TRP A 44 -35.69 -1.43 12.00
N GLN A 45 -34.88 -2.23 11.33
CA GLN A 45 -34.90 -3.69 11.48
C GLN A 45 -33.58 -4.19 12.04
N LYS A 46 -33.66 -4.96 13.12
CA LYS A 46 -32.50 -5.64 13.69
C LYS A 46 -32.03 -6.76 12.76
N SER A 47 -30.76 -6.72 12.36
CA SER A 47 -30.17 -7.72 11.46
C SER A 47 -29.43 -8.83 12.21
N SER A 48 -28.54 -8.46 13.14
CA SER A 48 -27.70 -9.44 13.84
C SER A 48 -27.20 -8.89 15.19
N SER A 49 -26.76 -9.78 16.09
CA SER A 49 -26.15 -9.38 17.37
C SER A 49 -25.12 -10.38 17.88
N ALA A 50 -24.16 -9.91 18.66
CA ALA A 50 -23.13 -10.71 19.31
C ALA A 50 -22.87 -10.20 20.74
N GLN A 51 -22.38 -11.10 21.60
CA GLN A 51 -21.83 -10.73 22.90
C GLN A 51 -20.38 -10.28 22.75
N ILE A 52 -20.02 -9.21 23.44
CA ILE A 52 -18.69 -8.61 23.49
C ILE A 52 -18.31 -8.33 24.96
N PRO A 53 -17.01 -8.27 25.30
CA PRO A 53 -16.57 -7.76 26.59
C PRO A 53 -17.08 -6.34 26.83
N GLU A 54 -17.44 -6.03 28.08
CA GLU A 54 -17.78 -4.65 28.45
C GLU A 54 -16.55 -3.76 28.32
N SER A 55 -16.75 -2.55 27.81
CA SER A 55 -15.68 -1.58 27.57
C SER A 55 -16.25 -0.17 27.74
N PRO A 56 -15.45 0.82 28.20
CA PRO A 56 -15.87 2.22 28.23
C PRO A 56 -16.37 2.69 26.86
N ILE A 57 -17.30 3.65 26.84
CA ILE A 57 -17.90 4.17 25.59
C ILE A 57 -16.83 4.67 24.62
N ALA A 58 -15.87 5.46 25.11
CA ALA A 58 -14.78 5.99 24.27
C ALA A 58 -13.92 4.88 23.62
N GLN A 59 -13.66 3.79 24.35
CA GLN A 59 -12.94 2.64 23.80
C GLN A 59 -13.79 1.90 22.76
N SER A 60 -15.08 1.71 23.05
CA SER A 60 -16.02 1.05 22.15
C SER A 60 -16.19 1.81 20.84
N GLU A 61 -16.31 3.13 20.93
CA GLU A 61 -16.37 4.03 19.78
C GLU A 61 -15.08 3.97 18.97
N SER A 62 -13.92 4.07 19.62
CA SER A 62 -12.61 3.94 18.95
C SER A 62 -12.46 2.61 18.20
N ILE A 63 -12.90 1.49 18.79
CA ILE A 63 -12.86 0.17 18.14
C ILE A 63 -13.75 0.13 16.90
N ILE A 64 -14.97 0.66 16.98
CA ILE A 64 -15.91 0.66 15.86
C ILE A 64 -15.40 1.59 14.75
N LEU A 65 -15.08 2.84 15.07
CA LEU A 65 -14.59 3.82 14.10
C LEU A 65 -13.29 3.35 13.44
N GLY A 66 -12.34 2.85 14.23
CA GLY A 66 -11.09 2.28 13.70
C GLY A 66 -11.30 1.08 12.78
N THR A 67 -12.40 0.34 12.95
CA THR A 67 -12.78 -0.75 12.03
C THR A 67 -13.44 -0.21 10.75
N LEU A 68 -14.33 0.78 10.87
CA LEU A 68 -15.02 1.41 9.73
C LEU A 68 -14.04 2.18 8.83
N LEU A 69 -13.01 2.80 9.40
CA LEU A 69 -11.93 3.49 8.68
C LEU A 69 -10.93 2.55 7.98
N GLN A 70 -11.12 1.23 8.13
CA GLN A 70 -10.32 0.21 7.43
C GLN A 70 -11.23 -0.76 6.67
N PRO A 71 -12.05 -0.26 5.73
CA PRO A 71 -13.09 -1.03 5.07
C PRO A 71 -12.53 -2.20 4.23
N GLU A 72 -11.25 -2.19 3.87
CA GLU A 72 -10.56 -3.31 3.22
C GLU A 72 -10.58 -4.62 4.04
N TYR A 73 -10.75 -4.56 5.37
CA TYR A 73 -10.92 -5.75 6.22
C TYR A 73 -12.37 -6.27 6.21
N LEU A 74 -13.32 -5.40 5.88
CA LEU A 74 -14.74 -5.69 5.79
C LEU A 74 -15.10 -6.26 4.41
N SER A 75 -14.46 -5.74 3.35
CA SER A 75 -14.73 -6.15 1.98
C SER A 75 -13.47 -6.11 1.11
N PRO A 76 -13.13 -7.20 0.39
CA PRO A 76 -11.93 -7.25 -0.45
C PRO A 76 -12.03 -6.37 -1.69
N VAL A 77 -13.21 -5.87 -2.05
CA VAL A 77 -13.42 -4.98 -3.20
C VAL A 77 -13.21 -3.51 -2.86
N ILE A 78 -13.10 -3.15 -1.58
CA ILE A 78 -12.79 -1.79 -1.12
C ILE A 78 -11.28 -1.65 -0.96
N ALA A 79 -10.73 -0.52 -1.43
CA ALA A 79 -9.31 -0.22 -1.38
C ALA A 79 -8.93 0.49 -0.08
N ARG A 80 -9.74 1.47 0.36
CA ARG A 80 -9.57 2.28 1.58
C ARG A 80 -10.79 3.19 1.82
N ALA A 81 -10.82 3.86 2.97
CA ALA A 81 -11.68 5.01 3.25
C ALA A 81 -10.82 6.26 3.43
N ASP A 82 -11.14 7.34 2.72
CA ASP A 82 -10.49 8.65 2.87
C ASP A 82 -11.35 9.51 3.81
N VAL A 83 -10.77 10.13 4.84
CA VAL A 83 -11.52 10.99 5.77
C VAL A 83 -11.62 12.39 5.17
N ILE A 84 -12.84 12.83 4.86
CA ILE A 84 -13.12 14.14 4.27
C ILE A 84 -13.38 15.17 5.37
N TYR A 85 -14.09 14.76 6.42
CA TYR A 85 -14.48 15.62 7.54
C TYR A 85 -14.48 14.83 8.85
N ASP A 86 -14.04 15.49 9.92
CA ASP A 86 -14.05 14.95 11.27
C ASP A 86 -14.35 16.05 12.29
N SER A 87 -15.53 15.99 12.90
CA SER A 87 -15.98 17.02 13.85
C SER A 87 -15.06 17.17 15.07
N ASP A 88 -14.29 16.13 15.43
CA ASP A 88 -13.31 16.25 16.54
C ASP A 88 -12.17 17.21 16.18
N THR A 89 -11.91 17.43 14.89
CA THR A 89 -10.84 18.31 14.39
C THR A 89 -11.34 19.71 14.01
N VAL A 90 -12.52 19.80 13.39
CA VAL A 90 -13.06 21.06 12.84
C VAL A 90 -14.26 21.62 13.61
N GLY A 91 -14.72 20.93 14.65
CA GLY A 91 -15.92 21.27 15.40
C GLY A 91 -17.17 20.60 14.85
N LEU A 92 -18.16 20.37 15.71
CA LEU A 92 -19.41 19.69 15.35
C LEU A 92 -20.37 20.65 14.65
N ASP A 93 -20.63 20.40 13.37
CA ASP A 93 -21.67 21.08 12.59
C ASP A 93 -22.76 20.08 12.17
N VAL A 94 -24.00 20.40 12.49
CA VAL A 94 -25.19 19.56 12.23
C VAL A 94 -26.21 20.39 11.46
N LEU A 95 -26.07 20.40 10.15
CA LEU A 95 -27.04 21.00 9.25
C LEU A 95 -28.07 19.94 8.88
N LYS A 96 -29.35 20.20 9.16
CA LYS A 96 -30.44 19.25 8.88
C LYS A 96 -30.64 18.99 7.38
N GLU A 97 -30.11 19.87 6.54
CA GLU A 97 -30.14 19.79 5.08
C GLU A 97 -29.01 18.90 4.50
N ASP A 98 -28.10 18.41 5.34
CA ASP A 98 -27.01 17.57 4.89
C ASP A 98 -27.50 16.24 4.32
N ILE A 99 -26.93 15.84 3.17
CA ILE A 99 -27.25 14.58 2.48
C ILE A 99 -27.11 13.33 3.36
N GLY A 100 -26.28 13.40 4.40
CA GLY A 100 -26.04 12.32 5.35
C GLY A 100 -26.91 12.35 6.61
N TYR A 101 -27.81 13.33 6.76
CA TYR A 101 -28.67 13.48 7.92
C TYR A 101 -30.04 12.82 7.69
N ILE A 102 -30.35 11.80 8.48
CA ILE A 102 -31.58 10.98 8.28
C ILE A 102 -32.69 11.26 9.29
N GLY A 103 -32.40 11.95 10.39
CA GLY A 103 -33.33 12.20 11.48
C GLY A 103 -32.64 12.22 12.85
N GLU A 104 -33.45 12.34 13.90
CA GLU A 104 -33.03 12.43 15.30
C GLU A 104 -33.33 11.14 16.06
N PHE A 105 -32.51 10.81 17.06
CA PHE A 105 -32.76 9.71 17.99
C PHE A 105 -33.04 10.30 19.37
N SER A 106 -34.30 10.30 19.80
CA SER A 106 -34.80 11.10 20.94
C SER A 106 -34.09 10.88 22.28
N THR A 107 -33.47 9.72 22.51
CA THR A 107 -32.74 9.40 23.74
C THR A 107 -31.22 9.57 23.63
N TYR A 108 -30.73 10.05 22.48
CA TYR A 108 -29.32 10.11 22.14
C TYR A 108 -28.92 11.53 21.73
N GLN A 109 -27.68 11.91 22.03
CA GLN A 109 -27.05 13.14 21.57
C GLN A 109 -25.91 12.80 20.63
N ILE A 110 -25.80 13.54 19.52
CA ILE A 110 -24.67 13.42 18.60
C ILE A 110 -23.40 13.90 19.30
N SER A 111 -22.40 13.04 19.36
CA SER A 111 -21.09 13.34 19.96
C SER A 111 -20.03 13.63 18.92
N ARG A 112 -20.06 12.94 17.77
CA ARG A 112 -19.09 13.09 16.68
C ARG A 112 -19.73 12.80 15.32
N ARG A 113 -19.22 13.45 14.28
CA ARG A 113 -19.54 13.19 12.89
C ARG A 113 -18.27 13.03 12.08
N LEU A 114 -18.21 11.93 11.31
CA LEU A 114 -17.22 11.72 10.26
C LEU A 114 -17.91 11.72 8.91
N ILE A 115 -17.25 12.29 7.89
CA ILE A 115 -17.58 12.02 6.48
C ILE A 115 -16.39 11.32 5.87
N ILE A 116 -16.62 10.12 5.35
CA ILE A 116 -15.60 9.31 4.71
C ILE A 116 -15.97 9.07 3.25
N ARG A 117 -14.97 8.89 2.39
CA ARG A 117 -15.14 8.45 1.01
C ARG A 117 -14.55 7.06 0.85
N ASP A 118 -15.40 6.06 0.66
CA ASP A 118 -14.97 4.70 0.35
C ASP A 118 -14.47 4.64 -1.09
N ILE A 119 -13.22 4.23 -1.26
CA ILE A 119 -12.57 4.10 -2.57
C ILE A 119 -12.57 2.63 -2.98
N PRO A 120 -13.25 2.23 -4.06
CA PRO A 120 -13.22 0.85 -4.54
C PRO A 120 -11.88 0.50 -5.19
N ARG A 121 -11.51 -0.78 -5.17
CA ARG A 121 -10.30 -1.27 -5.85
C ARG A 121 -10.38 -1.19 -7.36
N ASN A 122 -11.59 -1.23 -7.91
CA ASN A 122 -11.84 -1.09 -9.35
C ASN A 122 -12.86 0.03 -9.60
N PRO A 123 -12.38 1.27 -9.80
CA PRO A 123 -13.24 2.43 -10.08
C PRO A 123 -14.05 2.31 -11.38
N ARG A 124 -13.67 1.42 -12.31
CA ARG A 124 -14.43 1.18 -13.55
C ARG A 124 -15.69 0.35 -13.30
N ARG A 125 -15.74 -0.40 -12.20
CA ARG A 125 -16.86 -1.29 -11.84
C ARG A 125 -17.82 -0.60 -10.88
N ASP A 126 -17.29 0.00 -9.82
CA ASP A 126 -18.09 0.71 -8.83
C ASP A 126 -17.44 2.09 -8.61
N GLN A 127 -18.26 3.14 -8.43
CA GLN A 127 -17.75 4.48 -8.12
C GLN A 127 -17.42 4.62 -6.63
N ALA A 128 -16.58 5.61 -6.29
CA ALA A 128 -16.35 5.98 -4.90
C ALA A 128 -17.62 6.62 -4.30
N VAL A 129 -17.93 6.28 -3.05
CA VAL A 129 -19.14 6.77 -2.36
C VAL A 129 -18.76 7.39 -1.03
N GLU A 130 -19.33 8.57 -0.77
CA GLU A 130 -19.24 9.23 0.52
C GLU A 130 -20.26 8.67 1.51
N GLN A 131 -19.91 8.67 2.79
CA GLN A 131 -20.78 8.22 3.86
C GLN A 131 -20.61 9.12 5.07
N SER A 132 -21.72 9.45 5.73
CA SER A 132 -21.69 10.02 7.06
C SER A 132 -21.73 8.93 8.12
N ILE A 133 -20.82 9.02 9.09
CA ILE A 133 -20.81 8.20 10.29
C ILE A 133 -21.09 9.13 11.46
N TRP A 134 -22.21 8.90 12.14
CA TRP A 134 -22.65 9.67 13.29
C TRP A 134 -22.44 8.83 14.54
N SER A 135 -21.63 9.31 15.48
CA SER A 135 -21.56 8.77 16.82
C SER A 135 -22.57 9.46 17.71
N LEU A 136 -23.36 8.67 18.43
CA LEU A 136 -24.33 9.17 19.38
C LEU A 136 -24.19 8.49 20.73
N HIS A 137 -24.18 9.28 21.79
CA HIS A 137 -24.12 8.83 23.17
C HIS A 137 -25.49 9.03 23.83
N GLN A 138 -25.89 8.12 24.71
CA GLN A 138 -27.18 8.27 25.40
C GLN A 138 -27.15 9.48 26.36
N LEU A 139 -28.23 10.25 26.38
CA LEU A 139 -28.39 11.36 27.32
C LEU A 139 -28.46 10.85 28.77
N PRO A 140 -27.74 11.47 29.72
CA PRO A 140 -27.86 11.15 31.14
C PRO A 140 -29.24 11.59 31.65
N GLY A 141 -30.21 10.66 31.72
CA GLY A 141 -31.54 10.94 32.29
C GLY A 141 -32.72 10.08 31.83
N GLY A 142 -32.53 9.11 30.93
CA GLY A 142 -33.64 8.38 30.28
C GLY A 142 -33.89 6.93 30.70
N GLY A 143 -33.53 6.49 31.91
CA GLY A 143 -33.77 5.11 32.32
C GLY A 143 -33.91 4.93 33.84
N ASP A 144 -34.98 4.25 34.26
CA ASP A 144 -35.26 3.82 35.63
C ASP A 144 -34.05 3.16 36.29
N GLY A 145 -33.65 3.68 37.46
CA GLY A 145 -33.14 3.01 38.67
C GLY A 145 -32.08 1.89 38.62
N GLY A 146 -31.63 1.44 37.44
CA GLY A 146 -30.60 0.43 37.24
C GLY A 146 -29.26 1.06 36.93
N SER A 147 -28.17 0.33 37.19
CA SER A 147 -26.81 0.77 36.87
C SER A 147 -26.74 1.36 35.44
N PRO A 148 -26.04 2.50 35.23
CA PRO A 148 -26.01 3.18 33.95
C PRO A 148 -25.28 2.28 32.93
N GLN A 149 -26.04 1.48 32.19
CA GLN A 149 -25.50 0.72 31.08
C GLN A 149 -25.05 1.71 30.02
N SER A 150 -23.75 1.68 29.72
CA SER A 150 -23.18 2.47 28.63
C SER A 150 -23.89 2.12 27.32
N ARG A 151 -24.50 3.11 26.67
CA ARG A 151 -25.17 2.97 25.39
C ARG A 151 -24.51 3.85 24.33
N LEU A 152 -24.02 3.21 23.28
CA LEU A 152 -23.42 3.83 22.12
C LEU A 152 -24.23 3.44 20.89
N LEU A 153 -24.55 4.41 20.05
CA LEU A 153 -25.19 4.21 18.76
C LEU A 153 -24.34 4.88 17.69
N ILE A 154 -23.87 4.11 16.71
CA ILE A 154 -23.16 4.63 15.54
C ILE A 154 -24.02 4.42 14.32
N VAL A 155 -24.38 5.48 13.61
CA VAL A 155 -25.28 5.44 12.44
C VAL A 155 -24.48 5.78 11.19
N ILE A 156 -24.55 4.91 10.19
CA ILE A 156 -23.83 5.03 8.93
C ILE A 156 -24.85 5.28 7.82
N VAL A 157 -24.64 6.36 7.06
CA VAL A 157 -25.53 6.84 6.01
C VAL A 157 -24.73 7.03 4.72
N PRO A 158 -24.89 6.14 3.72
CA PRO A 158 -24.33 6.34 2.39
C PRO A 158 -24.95 7.54 1.68
N HIS A 159 -24.12 8.37 1.05
CA HIS A 159 -24.54 9.53 0.26
C HIS A 159 -24.90 9.11 -1.16
N ILE A 160 -25.93 8.27 -1.27
CA ILE A 160 -26.45 7.76 -2.54
C ILE A 160 -27.83 8.38 -2.73
N VAL A 161 -28.01 9.14 -3.80
CA VAL A 161 -29.31 9.67 -4.18
C VAL A 161 -30.10 8.56 -4.90
N ASP A 162 -31.38 8.39 -4.55
CA ASP A 162 -32.28 7.29 -4.97
C ASP A 162 -32.49 7.14 -6.50
N HIS A 163 -31.81 7.94 -7.33
CA HIS A 163 -31.88 7.93 -8.80
C HIS A 163 -30.77 7.10 -9.48
N LEU A 164 -29.77 6.60 -8.74
CA LEU A 164 -28.77 5.71 -9.34
C LEU A 164 -29.41 4.35 -9.61
N THR A 165 -29.44 3.96 -10.89
CA THR A 165 -29.94 2.66 -11.36
C THR A 165 -29.14 1.48 -10.80
N GLU A 166 -27.91 1.72 -10.32
CA GLU A 166 -27.01 0.69 -9.79
C GLU A 166 -26.47 1.06 -8.40
N TRP A 167 -26.74 0.22 -7.41
CA TRP A 167 -26.21 0.34 -6.05
C TRP A 167 -24.81 -0.30 -5.98
N PRO A 168 -23.76 0.40 -5.49
CA PRO A 168 -22.41 -0.14 -5.44
C PRO A 168 -22.35 -1.49 -4.73
N PHE A 169 -21.68 -2.46 -5.35
CA PHE A 169 -21.68 -3.83 -4.86
C PHE A 169 -21.06 -3.98 -3.47
N TYR A 170 -20.16 -3.06 -3.12
CA TYR A 170 -19.43 -3.11 -1.86
C TYR A 170 -20.19 -2.53 -0.67
N LEU A 171 -21.41 -2.02 -0.87
CA LEU A 171 -22.25 -1.43 0.17
C LEU A 171 -23.48 -2.28 0.49
N PRO A 172 -23.90 -2.33 1.77
CA PRO A 172 -25.19 -2.90 2.14
C PRO A 172 -26.31 -2.15 1.41
N ASP A 173 -27.31 -2.89 0.94
CA ASP A 173 -28.40 -2.36 0.13
C ASP A 173 -29.51 -1.76 0.99
N VAL A 174 -29.20 -0.69 1.71
CA VAL A 174 -30.03 -0.08 2.76
C VAL A 174 -29.91 1.43 2.72
N ARG A 175 -30.93 2.15 3.21
CA ARG A 175 -30.88 3.62 3.33
C ARG A 175 -29.85 4.06 4.37
N ALA A 176 -29.78 3.32 5.47
CA ALA A 176 -28.79 3.51 6.54
C ALA A 176 -28.64 2.19 7.32
N PHE A 177 -27.53 2.06 8.05
CA PHE A 177 -27.39 1.01 9.07
C PHE A 177 -26.77 1.57 10.33
N ALA A 178 -27.03 0.93 11.47
CA ALA A 178 -26.59 1.37 12.78
C ALA A 178 -25.95 0.23 13.56
N ILE A 179 -24.87 0.55 14.27
CA ILE A 179 -24.18 -0.34 15.20
C ILE A 179 -24.50 0.17 16.61
N GLN A 180 -25.20 -0.65 17.39
CA GLN A 180 -25.64 -0.30 18.73
C GLN A 180 -24.96 -1.20 19.77
N ILE A 181 -24.41 -0.58 20.80
CA ILE A 181 -23.90 -1.26 22.00
C ILE A 181 -24.80 -0.92 23.18
N ILE A 182 -25.26 -1.96 23.87
CA ILE A 182 -25.96 -1.86 25.16
C ILE A 182 -25.30 -2.85 26.11
N GLY A 183 -24.54 -2.34 27.08
CA GLY A 183 -23.74 -3.18 27.98
C GLY A 183 -22.78 -4.07 27.19
N SER A 184 -22.85 -5.38 27.39
CA SER A 184 -22.05 -6.40 26.70
C SER A 184 -22.61 -6.85 25.34
N ARG A 185 -23.68 -6.23 24.85
CA ARG A 185 -24.33 -6.64 23.60
C ARG A 185 -24.06 -5.66 22.46
N LEU A 186 -23.46 -6.17 21.38
CA LEU A 186 -23.27 -5.48 20.10
C LEU A 186 -24.37 -5.93 19.12
N SER A 187 -25.05 -4.99 18.47
CA SER A 187 -26.09 -5.30 17.48
C SER A 187 -26.02 -4.40 16.26
N ILE A 188 -26.40 -4.95 15.10
CA ILE A 188 -26.51 -4.21 13.85
C ILE A 188 -27.99 -4.11 13.47
N HIS A 189 -28.42 -2.89 13.22
CA HIS A 189 -29.76 -2.54 12.75
C HIS A 189 -29.66 -1.88 11.39
N HIS A 190 -30.70 -1.93 10.58
CA HIS A 190 -30.71 -1.29 9.27
C HIS A 190 -32.05 -0.67 8.96
N LEU A 191 -32.00 0.38 8.15
CA LEU A 191 -33.16 1.08 7.64
C LEU A 191 -33.32 0.71 6.14
N PRO A 192 -34.39 -0.01 5.76
CA PRO A 192 -34.62 -0.38 4.37
C PRO A 192 -34.73 0.84 3.44
N ARG A 193 -34.33 0.67 2.18
CA ARG A 193 -34.56 1.66 1.12
C ARG A 193 -35.75 1.28 0.25
N THR A 194 -36.33 2.27 -0.42
CA THR A 194 -37.35 2.07 -1.45
C THR A 194 -36.69 1.82 -2.81
N ARG A 195 -37.11 0.78 -3.54
CA ARG A 195 -36.65 0.49 -4.90
C ARG A 195 -37.73 0.86 -5.93
N PRO A 196 -37.40 1.54 -7.03
CA PRO A 196 -38.33 1.66 -8.16
C PRO A 196 -38.51 0.28 -8.82
N VAL A 197 -39.74 -0.14 -9.06
CA VAL A 197 -40.02 -1.37 -9.82
C VAL A 197 -39.85 -1.08 -11.30
N SER A 198 -38.88 -1.74 -11.95
CA SER A 198 -38.83 -1.79 -13.42
C SER A 198 -39.97 -2.68 -13.91
N SER A 199 -41.13 -2.08 -14.19
CA SER A 199 -42.22 -2.75 -14.90
C SER A 199 -42.12 -2.40 -16.39
N HIS A 200 -42.07 -3.42 -17.24
CA HIS A 200 -42.18 -3.26 -18.71
C HIS A 200 -43.59 -2.85 -19.17
N ALA A 201 -44.42 -2.28 -18.30
CA ALA A 201 -45.77 -1.83 -18.63
C ALA A 201 -45.90 -0.37 -18.22
N LYS A 202 -46.14 0.48 -19.22
CA LYS A 202 -46.47 1.90 -19.04
C LYS A 202 -47.67 2.01 -18.09
N SER A 203 -47.53 2.86 -17.07
CA SER A 203 -48.54 3.23 -16.06
C SER A 203 -48.54 2.40 -14.77
N CYS A 204 -47.61 2.73 -13.86
CA CYS A 204 -47.76 2.90 -12.40
C CYS A 204 -46.37 2.82 -11.75
N THR A 205 -45.89 3.89 -11.12
CA THR A 205 -44.65 3.90 -10.33
C THR A 205 -44.88 3.23 -8.98
N ASN A 206 -44.92 1.90 -8.96
CA ASN A 206 -44.93 1.15 -7.72
C ASN A 206 -43.49 1.09 -7.18
N PHE A 207 -43.29 1.49 -5.92
CA PHE A 207 -42.04 1.31 -5.18
C PHE A 207 -42.15 0.06 -4.31
N VAL A 208 -41.13 -0.80 -4.32
CA VAL A 208 -41.05 -1.95 -3.41
C VAL A 208 -39.99 -1.65 -2.36
N ILE A 209 -40.37 -1.74 -1.08
CA ILE A 209 -39.41 -1.78 0.01
C ILE A 209 -38.70 -3.13 -0.08
N GLY A 210 -37.38 -3.12 -0.31
CA GLY A 210 -36.65 -4.37 -0.47
C GLY A 210 -35.16 -4.17 -0.29
N VAL A 211 -34.58 -5.00 0.56
CA VAL A 211 -33.13 -5.16 0.72
C VAL A 211 -32.72 -6.36 -0.14
N ASP A 212 -31.56 -6.33 -0.79
CA ASP A 212 -30.88 -7.57 -1.22
C ASP A 212 -30.48 -8.29 0.07
N LEU A 213 -31.45 -9.06 0.59
CA LEU A 213 -31.46 -9.53 1.97
C LEU A 213 -30.24 -10.40 2.21
N GLU A 214 -29.91 -11.28 1.28
CA GLU A 214 -28.77 -12.17 1.43
C GLU A 214 -27.44 -11.43 1.37
N ARG A 215 -27.24 -10.50 0.42
CA ARG A 215 -25.98 -9.77 0.29
C ARG A 215 -25.74 -8.87 1.50
N SER A 216 -26.73 -8.08 1.88
CA SER A 216 -26.63 -7.14 3.00
C SER A 216 -26.46 -7.88 4.33
N GLN A 217 -27.16 -8.99 4.54
CA GLN A 217 -26.97 -9.84 5.73
C GLN A 217 -25.55 -10.42 5.80
N ARG A 218 -24.98 -10.88 4.68
CA ARG A 218 -23.57 -11.34 4.65
C ARG A 218 -22.60 -10.23 5.05
N MET A 219 -22.82 -9.01 4.56
CA MET A 219 -22.01 -7.84 4.92
C MET A 219 -22.14 -7.50 6.41
N PHE A 220 -23.36 -7.42 6.95
CA PHE A 220 -23.58 -7.15 8.38
C PHE A 220 -22.97 -8.23 9.27
N LYS A 221 -23.14 -9.51 8.91
CA LYS A 221 -22.49 -10.61 9.64
C LYS A 221 -20.97 -10.47 9.64
N ARG A 222 -20.37 -10.11 8.50
CA ARG A 222 -18.92 -9.88 8.41
C ARG A 222 -18.47 -8.71 9.28
N ILE A 223 -19.18 -7.58 9.27
CA ILE A 223 -18.91 -6.44 10.16
C ILE A 223 -18.96 -6.87 11.61
N LEU A 224 -20.02 -7.58 12.02
CA LEU A 224 -20.20 -8.08 13.37
C LEU A 224 -19.06 -9.03 13.80
N GLU A 225 -18.66 -9.97 12.93
CA GLU A 225 -17.56 -10.90 13.19
C GLU A 225 -16.21 -10.19 13.38
N VAL A 226 -15.92 -9.19 12.55
CA VAL A 226 -14.67 -8.39 12.65
C VAL A 226 -14.69 -7.58 13.94
N LEU A 227 -15.77 -6.87 14.23
CA LEU A 227 -15.92 -6.08 15.46
C LEU A 227 -15.79 -6.96 16.70
N LYS A 228 -16.50 -8.10 16.76
CA LYS A 228 -16.40 -9.03 17.88
C LYS A 228 -14.95 -9.43 18.17
N LYS A 229 -14.20 -9.80 17.13
CA LYS A 229 -12.76 -10.14 17.26
C LYS A 229 -11.90 -8.98 17.76
N ARG A 230 -12.23 -7.73 17.39
CA ARG A 230 -11.54 -6.53 17.87
C ARG A 230 -11.85 -6.26 19.34
N PHE A 231 -13.11 -6.38 19.75
CA PHE A 231 -13.53 -6.25 21.15
C PHE A 231 -12.95 -7.35 22.06
N GLU A 232 -12.81 -8.59 21.58
CA GLU A 232 -12.15 -9.68 22.32
C GLU A 232 -10.64 -9.47 22.50
N LYS A 233 -10.02 -8.59 21.69
CA LYS A 233 -8.58 -8.31 21.69
C LYS A 233 -8.33 -6.79 21.71
N PRO A 234 -8.76 -6.09 22.78
CA PRO A 234 -8.66 -4.63 22.83
C PRO A 234 -7.19 -4.16 22.85
N ASN A 235 -6.28 -5.01 23.32
CA ASN A 235 -4.84 -4.73 23.38
C ASN A 235 -4.07 -5.21 22.14
N TYR A 236 -4.75 -5.46 21.00
CA TYR A 236 -4.07 -5.85 19.77
C TYR A 236 -3.18 -4.70 19.26
N VAL A 237 -1.87 -4.85 19.37
CA VAL A 237 -0.89 -3.94 18.76
C VAL A 237 -0.57 -4.42 17.36
N LYS A 238 -0.88 -3.59 16.35
CA LYS A 238 -0.47 -3.83 14.97
C LYS A 238 1.07 -3.79 14.92
N ARG A 239 1.71 -4.84 14.39
CA ARG A 239 3.18 -4.92 14.28
C ARG A 239 3.72 -4.37 12.96
N VAL A 240 2.86 -4.34 11.94
CA VAL A 240 3.19 -3.93 10.58
C VAL A 240 2.55 -2.57 10.36
N HIS A 241 3.38 -1.56 10.18
CA HIS A 241 2.94 -0.20 9.89
C HIS A 241 3.29 0.06 8.42
N HIS A 242 2.25 0.16 7.60
CA HIS A 242 2.36 0.60 6.21
C HIS A 242 2.29 2.12 6.17
N ASP A 243 2.69 2.68 5.02
CA ASP A 243 2.52 4.07 4.64
C ASP A 243 3.28 5.04 5.57
N THR A 244 4.47 4.63 6.02
CA THR A 244 5.31 5.40 6.94
C THR A 244 6.23 6.40 6.23
N ILE A 245 6.63 6.08 5.01
CA ILE A 245 7.48 6.93 4.16
C ILE A 245 6.66 7.56 3.06
N VAL A 246 5.86 6.75 2.34
CA VAL A 246 4.98 7.22 1.25
C VAL A 246 3.53 7.10 1.72
N PRO A 247 2.73 8.18 1.66
CA PRO A 247 1.32 8.12 2.04
C PRO A 247 0.53 7.13 1.19
N ARG A 248 -0.43 6.44 1.84
CA ARG A 248 -1.26 5.39 1.23
C ARG A 248 -1.95 5.85 -0.05
N GLU A 249 -2.56 7.03 0.00
CA GLU A 249 -3.35 7.59 -1.10
C GLU A 249 -2.50 7.81 -2.35
N ARG A 250 -1.30 8.38 -2.16
CA ARG A 250 -0.34 8.61 -3.23
C ARG A 250 0.12 7.30 -3.85
N TYR A 251 0.56 6.35 -3.03
CA TYR A 251 0.99 5.03 -3.51
C TYR A 251 -0.11 4.36 -4.33
N GLN A 252 -1.34 4.33 -3.79
CA GLN A 252 -2.46 3.65 -4.45
C GLN A 252 -2.86 4.33 -5.77
N LYS A 253 -2.78 5.66 -5.84
CA LYS A 253 -3.02 6.41 -7.09
C LYS A 253 -2.01 5.98 -8.16
N VAL A 254 -0.71 6.07 -7.88
CA VAL A 254 0.34 5.68 -8.82
C VAL A 254 0.21 4.21 -9.21
N TYR A 255 -0.04 3.32 -8.25
CA TYR A 255 -0.23 1.89 -8.52
C TYR A 255 -1.41 1.60 -9.44
N GLN A 256 -2.53 2.29 -9.26
CA GLN A 256 -3.70 2.15 -10.14
C GLN A 256 -3.39 2.63 -11.56
N ASP A 257 -2.68 3.76 -11.69
CA ASP A 257 -2.28 4.31 -12.99
C ASP A 257 -1.32 3.36 -13.72
N LEU A 258 -0.27 2.88 -13.04
CA LEU A 258 0.69 1.91 -13.60
C LEU A 258 0.00 0.59 -13.96
N LYS A 259 -0.88 0.09 -13.08
CA LYS A 259 -1.63 -1.13 -13.36
C LYS A 259 -2.52 -0.97 -14.59
N ALA A 260 -3.22 0.16 -14.72
CA ALA A 260 -4.08 0.43 -15.87
C ALA A 260 -3.30 0.56 -17.17
N LYS A 261 -2.06 1.09 -17.13
CA LYS A 261 -1.20 1.30 -18.30
C LYS A 261 -0.41 0.05 -18.71
N HIS A 262 0.12 -0.72 -17.76
CA HIS A 262 1.12 -1.74 -18.01
C HIS A 262 0.66 -3.19 -17.83
N ALA A 263 -0.34 -3.45 -16.97
CA ALA A 263 -0.66 -4.84 -16.58
C ALA A 263 -1.03 -5.73 -17.77
N ASP A 264 -1.91 -5.26 -18.66
CA ASP A 264 -2.35 -6.06 -19.82
C ASP A 264 -1.21 -6.34 -20.82
N ARG A 265 -0.25 -5.42 -20.97
CA ARG A 265 0.94 -5.65 -21.79
C ARG A 265 1.86 -6.68 -21.14
N LEU A 266 2.19 -6.50 -19.86
CA LEU A 266 3.10 -7.37 -19.13
C LEU A 266 2.55 -8.80 -19.00
N CYS A 267 1.25 -8.97 -18.75
CA CYS A 267 0.62 -10.28 -18.73
C CYS A 267 0.76 -10.99 -20.09
N ARG A 268 0.55 -10.29 -21.22
CA ARG A 268 0.77 -10.86 -22.55
C ARG A 268 2.22 -11.24 -22.81
N ILE A 269 3.17 -10.38 -22.42
CA ILE A 269 4.61 -10.69 -22.53
C ILE A 269 4.95 -11.96 -21.74
N PHE A 270 4.47 -12.09 -20.50
CA PHE A 270 4.70 -13.27 -19.67
C PHE A 270 4.07 -14.52 -20.30
N ALA A 271 2.84 -14.42 -20.81
CA ALA A 271 2.15 -15.49 -21.51
C ALA A 271 2.97 -16.03 -22.69
N THR A 272 3.41 -15.15 -23.58
CA THR A 272 4.18 -15.52 -24.78
C THR A 272 5.54 -16.14 -24.45
N ASN A 273 6.11 -15.82 -23.29
CA ASN A 273 7.38 -16.38 -22.83
C ASN A 273 7.23 -17.66 -22.00
N GLY A 274 6.03 -18.27 -21.98
CA GLY A 274 5.80 -19.55 -21.30
C GLY A 274 5.72 -19.46 -19.78
N TYR A 275 5.47 -18.26 -19.24
CA TYR A 275 5.23 -18.06 -17.80
C TYR A 275 3.76 -18.32 -17.41
N GLU A 276 2.88 -18.65 -18.37
CA GLU A 276 1.53 -19.15 -18.10
C GLU A 276 1.54 -20.68 -17.91
N GLY A 277 0.99 -21.18 -16.79
CA GLY A 277 0.62 -22.60 -16.65
C GLY A 277 1.15 -23.36 -15.44
N LYS A 278 1.95 -22.79 -14.54
CA LYS A 278 2.38 -23.47 -13.29
C LYS A 278 2.06 -22.64 -12.03
N GLY A 279 0.77 -22.38 -11.86
CA GLY A 279 0.16 -21.93 -10.61
C GLY A 279 0.43 -20.48 -10.26
N CYS A 280 -0.33 -19.55 -10.88
CA CYS A 280 -0.65 -18.15 -10.52
C CYS A 280 0.44 -17.20 -9.98
N ARG A 281 1.64 -17.64 -9.63
CA ARG A 281 2.66 -16.86 -8.92
C ARG A 281 3.44 -15.94 -9.84
N GLU A 282 3.53 -16.26 -11.13
CA GLU A 282 4.21 -15.43 -12.12
C GLU A 282 3.45 -14.13 -12.40
N VAL A 283 2.11 -14.18 -12.34
CA VAL A 283 1.27 -12.98 -12.45
C VAL A 283 1.38 -12.11 -11.19
N ASP A 284 1.48 -12.72 -10.01
CA ASP A 284 1.72 -11.98 -8.76
C ASP A 284 3.04 -11.19 -8.82
N LYS A 285 4.08 -11.72 -9.48
CA LYS A 285 5.34 -10.99 -9.70
C LYS A 285 5.13 -9.70 -10.48
N ILE A 286 4.32 -9.70 -11.54
CA ILE A 286 4.02 -8.45 -12.28
C ILE A 286 3.46 -7.39 -11.33
N PHE A 287 2.53 -7.77 -10.46
CA PHE A 287 1.92 -6.84 -9.50
C PHE A 287 2.86 -6.46 -8.34
N GLU A 288 3.80 -7.33 -7.99
CA GLU A 288 4.90 -7.02 -7.08
C GLU A 288 5.81 -5.93 -7.65
N GLU A 289 6.27 -6.09 -8.89
CA GLU A 289 7.12 -5.10 -9.58
C GLU A 289 6.40 -3.77 -9.79
N LEU A 290 5.11 -3.79 -10.17
CA LEU A 290 4.29 -2.57 -10.27
C LEU A 290 4.15 -1.86 -8.92
N GLY A 291 4.05 -2.61 -7.82
CA GLY A 291 4.01 -2.04 -6.48
C GLY A 291 5.33 -1.40 -6.07
N ILE A 292 6.47 -2.05 -6.37
CA ILE A 292 7.79 -1.48 -6.10
C ILE A 292 8.02 -0.24 -6.95
N ALA A 293 7.70 -0.27 -8.24
CA ALA A 293 7.75 0.89 -9.12
C ALA A 293 6.92 2.06 -8.55
N SER A 294 5.69 1.78 -8.09
CA SER A 294 4.82 2.79 -7.50
C SER A 294 5.44 3.45 -6.27
N PHE A 295 6.11 2.66 -5.42
CA PHE A 295 6.81 3.18 -4.26
C PHE A 295 8.03 4.02 -4.65
N CYS A 296 8.91 3.51 -5.53
CA CYS A 296 10.09 4.23 -5.99
C CYS A 296 9.73 5.57 -6.62
N ILE A 297 8.77 5.56 -7.55
CA ILE A 297 8.29 6.77 -8.21
C ILE A 297 7.74 7.78 -7.20
N SER A 298 6.87 7.34 -6.28
CA SER A 298 6.30 8.24 -5.25
C SER A 298 7.39 8.81 -4.34
N LEU A 299 8.37 7.98 -3.98
CA LEU A 299 9.51 8.34 -3.15
C LEU A 299 10.40 9.36 -3.85
N TRP A 300 10.72 9.16 -5.13
CA TRP A 300 11.58 10.06 -5.90
C TRP A 300 10.93 11.41 -6.14
N GLU A 301 9.62 11.42 -6.41
CA GLU A 301 8.90 12.68 -6.53
C GLU A 301 8.96 13.52 -5.25
N ASP A 302 8.93 12.89 -4.07
CA ASP A 302 9.17 13.59 -2.80
C ASP A 302 10.63 13.98 -2.61
N MET A 303 11.56 13.06 -2.86
CA MET A 303 12.98 13.28 -2.60
C MET A 303 13.58 14.38 -3.45
N TYR A 304 13.13 14.51 -4.69
CA TYR A 304 13.68 15.45 -5.68
C TYR A 304 12.68 16.54 -6.06
N GLU A 305 11.58 16.68 -5.29
CA GLU A 305 10.54 17.69 -5.48
C GLU A 305 9.99 17.75 -6.92
N ILE A 306 9.88 16.59 -7.56
CA ILE A 306 9.40 16.45 -8.93
C ILE A 306 7.86 16.53 -8.93
N PRO A 307 7.25 17.48 -9.67
CA PRO A 307 5.80 17.54 -9.79
C PRO A 307 5.24 16.32 -10.52
N SER A 308 4.19 15.69 -9.99
CA SER A 308 3.54 14.55 -10.66
C SER A 308 2.98 14.87 -12.06
N SER A 309 2.76 16.15 -12.36
CA SER A 309 2.32 16.64 -13.68
C SER A 309 3.42 16.59 -14.74
N ALA A 310 4.70 16.51 -14.35
CA ALA A 310 5.84 16.39 -15.25
C ALA A 310 5.86 15.06 -16.02
N ARG A 311 5.12 14.04 -15.53
CA ARG A 311 5.04 12.70 -16.15
C ARG A 311 4.36 12.64 -17.53
N ARG A 312 3.69 13.70 -18.00
CA ARG A 312 2.88 13.62 -19.22
C ARG A 312 3.67 13.60 -20.53
N ASN A 313 4.94 14.00 -20.54
CA ASN A 313 5.76 14.11 -21.76
C ASN A 313 7.06 13.29 -21.74
N GLY A 314 7.20 12.34 -20.81
CA GLY A 314 8.24 11.29 -20.89
C GLY A 314 9.70 11.73 -20.67
N TYR A 315 9.97 13.00 -20.37
CA TYR A 315 11.33 13.47 -20.07
C TYR A 315 11.36 14.52 -18.96
N TYR A 316 12.28 14.32 -18.02
CA TYR A 316 12.72 15.33 -17.07
C TYR A 316 13.56 16.38 -17.80
N ASN A 317 13.14 17.64 -17.81
CA ASN A 317 14.07 18.73 -18.13
C ASN A 317 15.07 18.81 -16.98
N GLU A 318 16.36 18.72 -17.30
CA GLU A 318 17.52 18.70 -16.38
C GLU A 318 17.64 19.92 -15.45
N SER A 319 16.69 20.85 -15.45
CA SER A 319 16.80 22.18 -14.85
C SER A 319 16.02 22.40 -13.55
N VAL A 320 15.48 21.37 -12.90
CA VAL A 320 14.86 21.51 -11.57
C VAL A 320 15.83 21.01 -10.51
N GLN A 321 16.72 21.91 -10.05
CA GLN A 321 17.44 21.70 -8.79
C GLN A 321 16.46 21.95 -7.65
N SER A 322 16.36 21.02 -6.70
CA SER A 322 15.55 21.25 -5.49
C SER A 322 16.14 22.43 -4.71
N PRO A 323 15.41 23.54 -4.51
CA PRO A 323 15.91 24.70 -3.79
C PRO A 323 16.16 24.35 -2.32
N GLY A 324 17.39 23.96 -1.98
CA GLY A 324 17.82 23.73 -0.60
C GLY A 324 18.68 22.50 -0.34
N ILE A 325 18.80 21.57 -1.30
CA ILE A 325 19.66 20.37 -1.14
C ILE A 325 20.89 20.52 -2.05
N SER A 326 22.05 20.83 -1.46
CA SER A 326 23.33 20.84 -2.16
C SER A 326 23.98 19.44 -2.16
N GLY A 327 24.55 19.02 -3.29
CA GLY A 327 25.29 17.76 -3.42
C GLY A 327 24.55 16.68 -4.23
N PRO A 328 25.01 15.42 -4.21
CA PRO A 328 24.50 14.33 -5.07
C PRO A 328 23.00 14.00 -4.92
N LEU A 329 22.37 14.43 -3.82
CA LEU A 329 20.95 14.23 -3.56
C LEU A 329 20.05 15.37 -4.07
N GLY A 330 20.62 16.44 -4.63
CA GLY A 330 19.88 17.63 -5.08
C GLY A 330 19.18 17.48 -6.43
N GLN A 331 19.38 16.36 -7.14
CA GLN A 331 18.77 16.06 -8.43
C GLN A 331 18.68 14.55 -8.65
N PHE A 332 17.66 14.09 -9.36
CA PHE A 332 17.58 12.70 -9.80
C PHE A 332 18.53 12.45 -10.98
N VAL A 333 19.60 11.69 -10.75
CA VAL A 333 20.59 11.33 -11.77
C VAL A 333 20.13 10.14 -12.63
N GLY A 334 19.40 9.22 -12.01
CA GLY A 334 18.94 7.99 -12.63
C GLY A 334 18.90 6.85 -11.62
N PHE A 335 18.39 5.69 -12.03
CA PHE A 335 18.39 4.48 -11.21
C PHE A 335 19.29 3.38 -11.78
N ALA A 336 19.78 2.51 -10.90
CA ALA A 336 20.39 1.23 -11.26
C ALA A 336 19.67 0.08 -10.53
N ASP A 337 19.05 -0.82 -11.28
CA ASP A 337 18.34 -2.00 -10.75
C ASP A 337 19.28 -3.21 -10.71
N LEU A 338 19.77 -3.51 -9.49
CA LEU A 338 20.79 -4.49 -9.20
C LEU A 338 20.16 -5.88 -9.02
N GLY A 339 20.47 -6.80 -9.93
CA GLY A 339 19.80 -8.11 -9.98
C GLY A 339 18.39 -8.00 -10.54
N CYS A 340 18.23 -7.23 -11.63
CA CYS A 340 16.92 -6.87 -12.19
C CYS A 340 16.09 -8.07 -12.70
N GLY A 341 16.67 -9.27 -12.80
CA GLY A 341 15.98 -10.51 -13.09
C GLY A 341 15.14 -10.44 -14.36
N SER A 342 13.82 -10.43 -14.22
CA SER A 342 12.89 -10.36 -15.36
C SER A 342 12.99 -9.05 -16.14
N GLY A 343 13.56 -7.98 -15.57
CA GLY A 343 13.64 -6.66 -16.18
C GLY A 343 12.33 -5.86 -16.15
N VAL A 344 11.25 -6.39 -15.54
CA VAL A 344 9.94 -5.73 -15.50
C VAL A 344 9.97 -4.40 -14.76
N LEU A 345 10.63 -4.32 -13.60
CA LEU A 345 10.76 -3.05 -12.88
C LEU A 345 11.48 -2.00 -13.72
N THR A 346 12.60 -2.38 -14.33
CA THR A 346 13.35 -1.53 -15.25
C THR A 346 12.51 -1.08 -16.44
N ASP A 347 11.76 -1.99 -17.10
CA ASP A 347 10.82 -1.67 -18.19
C ASP A 347 9.79 -0.62 -17.74
N VAL A 348 9.10 -0.87 -16.63
CA VAL A 348 8.06 0.04 -16.13
C VAL A 348 8.63 1.42 -15.82
N LEU A 349 9.76 1.50 -15.11
CA LEU A 349 10.37 2.78 -14.75
C LEU A 349 10.83 3.57 -15.99
N LEU A 350 11.44 2.90 -16.97
CA LEU A 350 11.86 3.54 -18.23
C LEU A 350 10.65 4.05 -19.02
N GLN A 351 9.58 3.27 -19.11
CA GLN A 351 8.35 3.68 -19.80
C GLN A 351 7.55 4.78 -19.09
N GLU A 352 7.83 4.99 -17.80
CA GLU A 352 7.34 6.12 -17.01
C GLU A 352 8.28 7.34 -17.08
N GLY A 353 9.34 7.28 -17.90
CA GLY A 353 10.25 8.40 -18.16
C GLY A 353 11.37 8.56 -17.13
N TRP A 354 11.59 7.57 -16.26
CA TRP A 354 12.68 7.60 -15.30
C TRP A 354 13.96 7.03 -15.93
N PRO A 355 15.03 7.83 -16.09
CA PRO A 355 16.28 7.32 -16.66
C PRO A 355 16.92 6.31 -15.71
N GLY A 356 17.42 5.21 -16.26
CA GLY A 356 18.15 4.21 -15.48
C GLY A 356 18.49 2.98 -16.29
N TYR A 357 18.98 1.94 -15.65
CA TYR A 357 19.29 0.66 -16.30
C TYR A 357 19.21 -0.49 -15.31
N GLY A 358 19.02 -1.70 -15.82
CA GLY A 358 19.01 -2.93 -15.03
C GLY A 358 20.22 -3.78 -15.34
N ILE A 359 20.80 -4.38 -14.30
CA ILE A 359 21.90 -5.33 -14.42
C ILE A 359 21.45 -6.67 -13.85
N ASP A 360 21.67 -7.76 -14.58
CA ASP A 360 21.55 -9.12 -14.05
C ASP A 360 22.79 -9.91 -14.45
N ALA A 361 23.20 -10.85 -13.61
CA ALA A 361 24.33 -11.73 -13.94
C ALA A 361 24.03 -12.62 -15.16
N ARG A 362 22.76 -12.73 -15.58
CA ARG A 362 22.35 -13.48 -16.77
C ARG A 362 21.25 -12.79 -17.56
N SER A 363 21.36 -12.80 -18.88
CA SER A 363 20.26 -12.39 -19.75
C SER A 363 19.07 -13.34 -19.60
N ARG A 364 17.85 -12.79 -19.51
CA ARG A 364 16.61 -13.58 -19.46
C ARG A 364 15.91 -13.54 -20.81
N LYS A 365 15.33 -14.68 -21.22
CA LYS A 365 14.59 -14.82 -22.49
C LYS A 365 13.53 -13.73 -22.67
N ILE A 366 12.85 -13.36 -21.58
CA ILE A 366 11.81 -12.33 -21.55
C ILE A 366 12.30 -10.94 -21.97
N TRP A 367 13.59 -10.62 -21.81
CA TRP A 367 14.12 -9.31 -22.18
C TRP A 367 13.89 -8.98 -23.65
N LYS A 368 13.98 -9.99 -24.53
CA LYS A 368 13.74 -9.84 -25.98
C LYS A 368 12.30 -9.46 -26.34
N SER A 369 11.38 -9.51 -25.39
CA SER A 369 9.97 -9.16 -25.57
C SER A 369 9.64 -7.73 -25.13
N PHE A 370 10.60 -6.99 -24.57
CA PHE A 370 10.45 -5.56 -24.30
C PHE A 370 10.84 -4.72 -25.52
N ASP A 371 10.52 -3.44 -25.50
CA ASP A 371 10.88 -2.49 -26.56
C ASP A 371 12.42 -2.38 -26.71
N GLU A 372 12.91 -2.08 -27.91
CA GLU A 372 14.36 -2.03 -28.19
C GLU A 372 15.10 -1.05 -27.27
N ASP A 373 14.47 0.08 -26.94
CA ASP A 373 15.02 1.07 -26.01
C ASP A 373 15.22 0.49 -24.60
N VAL A 374 14.30 -0.36 -24.14
CA VAL A 374 14.40 -1.04 -22.84
C VAL A 374 15.46 -2.13 -22.90
N GLN A 375 15.51 -2.90 -23.99
CA GLN A 375 16.53 -3.94 -24.18
C GLN A 375 17.94 -3.36 -24.11
N ARG A 376 18.18 -2.16 -24.68
CA ARG A 376 19.48 -1.46 -24.59
C ARG A 376 19.85 -1.01 -23.17
N ARG A 377 18.90 -0.98 -22.25
CA ARG A 377 19.07 -0.58 -20.84
C ARG A 377 19.04 -1.77 -19.89
N LEU A 378 18.97 -3.00 -20.41
CA LEU A 378 19.11 -4.23 -19.66
C LEU A 378 20.45 -4.87 -20.03
N THR A 379 21.34 -5.00 -19.06
CA THR A 379 22.71 -5.46 -19.29
C THR A 379 22.98 -6.76 -18.55
N GLU A 380 23.39 -7.79 -19.31
CA GLU A 380 23.96 -9.01 -18.73
C GLU A 380 25.37 -8.70 -18.23
N SER A 381 25.52 -8.53 -16.92
CA SER A 381 26.80 -8.19 -16.31
C SER A 381 26.94 -8.72 -14.90
N ILE A 382 28.14 -9.23 -14.60
CA ILE A 382 28.52 -9.65 -13.25
C ILE A 382 29.07 -8.42 -12.52
N LEU A 383 28.41 -8.02 -11.42
CA LEU A 383 28.86 -6.94 -10.57
C LEU A 383 30.03 -7.42 -9.69
N ILE A 384 31.20 -6.82 -9.87
CA ILE A 384 32.40 -7.06 -9.06
C ILE A 384 32.80 -5.69 -8.48
N PRO A 385 32.53 -5.43 -7.20
CA PRO A 385 32.90 -4.15 -6.59
C PRO A 385 34.41 -3.91 -6.71
N TYR A 386 34.83 -2.75 -7.19
CA TYR A 386 36.25 -2.42 -7.37
C TYR A 386 37.06 -2.51 -6.05
N VAL A 387 36.38 -2.38 -4.90
CA VAL A 387 36.98 -2.53 -3.57
C VAL A 387 37.42 -3.97 -3.24
N ILE A 388 36.98 -4.98 -4.01
CA ILE A 388 37.36 -6.38 -3.83
C ILE A 388 38.37 -6.90 -4.86
N ASP A 389 38.53 -6.22 -6.00
CA ASP A 389 39.43 -6.67 -7.06
C ASP A 389 40.87 -6.22 -6.75
N GLN A 390 41.72 -7.19 -6.38
CA GLN A 390 43.17 -7.02 -6.24
C GLN A 390 43.94 -7.77 -7.33
N THR A 391 43.28 -8.28 -8.36
CA THR A 391 43.96 -8.97 -9.46
C THR A 391 44.29 -8.01 -10.60
N SER A 392 45.42 -7.32 -10.44
CA SER A 392 46.29 -6.82 -11.53
C SER A 392 45.66 -5.83 -12.51
N THR A 393 45.87 -4.55 -12.26
CA THR A 393 46.30 -3.66 -13.36
C THR A 393 47.56 -2.92 -12.95
N THR A 394 48.63 -3.26 -13.66
CA THR A 394 49.83 -2.49 -13.96
C THR A 394 49.49 -1.18 -14.68
N PHE A 395 48.40 -0.51 -14.29
CA PHE A 395 48.12 0.85 -14.70
C PHE A 395 48.61 1.75 -13.59
N GLU A 396 49.67 2.49 -13.91
CA GLU A 396 50.09 3.70 -13.20
C GLU A 396 48.84 4.44 -12.66
N PRO A 397 48.77 4.74 -11.36
CA PRO A 397 47.67 5.51 -10.81
C PRO A 397 47.74 6.91 -11.42
N THR A 398 46.99 7.14 -12.49
CA THR A 398 46.79 8.48 -13.03
C THR A 398 45.96 9.22 -11.98
N LYS A 399 46.67 9.96 -11.12
CA LYS A 399 46.20 10.72 -9.96
C LYS A 399 45.19 11.85 -10.28
N LEU A 400 44.37 11.74 -11.33
CA LEU A 400 43.57 12.88 -11.80
C LEU A 400 42.27 12.54 -12.56
N CYS A 401 41.64 11.38 -12.35
CA CYS A 401 40.28 11.16 -12.88
C CYS A 401 39.27 11.25 -11.75
N ARG A 402 38.36 12.23 -11.82
CA ARG A 402 37.23 12.36 -10.90
C ARG A 402 36.30 11.13 -11.02
N SER A 403 35.56 10.79 -9.95
CA SER A 403 34.69 9.61 -9.85
C SER A 403 33.65 9.52 -10.98
N ASP A 404 33.27 10.66 -11.54
CA ASP A 404 32.30 10.91 -12.61
C ASP A 404 32.75 10.51 -14.03
N GLN A 405 33.99 10.05 -14.25
CA GLN A 405 34.49 9.67 -15.60
C GLN A 405 34.94 8.21 -15.75
N ARG A 406 34.76 7.35 -14.74
CA ARG A 406 35.10 5.92 -14.89
C ARG A 406 33.95 5.20 -15.58
N GLU A 407 34.24 4.54 -16.71
CA GLU A 407 33.25 3.67 -17.33
C GLU A 407 32.85 2.54 -16.36
N PRO A 408 31.56 2.40 -16.02
CA PRO A 408 31.14 1.45 -14.99
C PRO A 408 31.26 0.00 -15.47
N PHE A 409 31.13 -0.22 -16.78
CA PHE A 409 31.24 -1.52 -17.43
C PHE A 409 32.63 -1.74 -18.03
N TYR A 410 33.13 -2.97 -17.93
CA TYR A 410 34.41 -3.35 -18.51
C TYR A 410 34.41 -4.81 -18.98
N THR A 411 35.27 -5.13 -19.94
CA THR A 411 35.47 -6.49 -20.45
C THR A 411 36.90 -6.93 -20.14
N VAL A 412 37.06 -8.16 -19.65
CA VAL A 412 38.40 -8.74 -19.44
C VAL A 412 38.91 -9.34 -20.76
N PRO A 413 40.15 -9.05 -21.20
CA PRO A 413 40.71 -9.65 -22.40
C PRO A 413 40.60 -11.18 -22.39
N GLY A 414 40.03 -11.75 -23.46
CA GLY A 414 39.79 -13.20 -23.57
C GLY A 414 38.51 -13.71 -22.90
N SER A 415 37.69 -12.83 -22.31
CA SER A 415 36.35 -13.13 -21.80
C SER A 415 35.28 -12.48 -22.68
N SER A 416 34.22 -13.23 -23.01
CA SER A 416 33.01 -12.69 -23.64
C SER A 416 32.07 -11.98 -22.66
N GLN A 417 32.42 -11.96 -21.36
CA GLN A 417 31.58 -11.43 -20.30
C GLN A 417 31.83 -9.93 -20.09
N THR A 418 30.75 -9.19 -19.91
CA THR A 418 30.78 -7.81 -19.42
C THR A 418 30.69 -7.79 -17.88
N TYR A 419 31.54 -7.02 -17.22
CA TYR A 419 31.56 -6.85 -15.77
C TYR A 419 31.17 -5.42 -15.41
N HIS A 420 30.57 -5.24 -14.24
CA HIS A 420 30.27 -3.93 -13.67
C HIS A 420 31.15 -3.70 -12.45
N SER A 421 31.95 -2.65 -12.45
CA SER A 421 32.96 -2.36 -11.41
C SER A 421 32.37 -1.92 -10.07
N GLY A 422 31.05 -1.66 -10.02
CA GLY A 422 30.38 -1.13 -8.84
C GLY A 422 30.60 0.38 -8.64
N HIS A 423 31.26 1.06 -9.57
CA HIS A 423 31.20 2.52 -9.66
C HIS A 423 29.84 2.92 -10.23
N PHE A 424 29.14 3.81 -9.56
CA PHE A 424 27.95 4.48 -10.06
C PHE A 424 28.20 5.99 -10.01
N ALA A 425 27.51 6.75 -10.86
CA ALA A 425 27.56 8.20 -10.76
C ALA A 425 27.01 8.64 -9.38
N ASP A 426 27.64 9.64 -8.78
CA ASP A 426 27.21 10.18 -7.49
C ASP A 426 25.71 10.53 -7.54
N GLY A 427 24.93 10.04 -6.56
CA GLY A 427 23.48 10.27 -6.49
C GLY A 427 22.60 9.31 -7.30
N THR A 428 23.19 8.32 -8.00
CA THR A 428 22.41 7.26 -8.67
C THR A 428 21.55 6.51 -7.65
N PHE A 429 20.25 6.35 -7.90
CA PHE A 429 19.38 5.62 -6.99
C PHE A 429 19.53 4.10 -7.19
N LEU A 430 20.10 3.40 -6.22
CA LEU A 430 20.29 1.95 -6.31
C LEU A 430 19.02 1.20 -5.86
N ILE A 431 18.54 0.31 -6.70
CA ILE A 431 17.42 -0.58 -6.39
C ILE A 431 17.97 -2.00 -6.28
N CYS A 432 17.67 -2.67 -5.17
CA CYS A 432 17.93 -4.10 -5.02
C CYS A 432 16.61 -4.78 -4.63
N ASN A 433 15.78 -5.03 -5.64
CA ASN A 433 14.53 -5.78 -5.47
C ASN A 433 14.85 -7.27 -5.39
N HIS A 434 14.78 -7.85 -4.19
CA HIS A 434 14.97 -9.30 -4.01
C HIS A 434 16.29 -9.83 -4.61
N GLY A 435 17.33 -8.99 -4.67
CA GLY A 435 18.59 -9.26 -5.36
C GLY A 435 19.54 -10.23 -4.67
N ASP A 436 19.02 -11.20 -3.91
CA ASP A 436 19.76 -12.32 -3.30
C ASP A 436 21.12 -11.90 -2.69
N GLU A 437 22.25 -12.29 -3.27
CA GLU A 437 23.61 -11.96 -2.79
C GLU A 437 23.90 -10.45 -2.76
N LEU A 438 23.25 -9.65 -3.60
CA LEU A 438 23.40 -8.19 -3.64
C LEU A 438 22.71 -7.46 -2.48
N THR A 439 21.83 -8.14 -1.74
CA THR A 439 21.09 -7.55 -0.61
C THR A 439 22.02 -6.91 0.42
N ALA A 440 23.09 -7.63 0.81
CA ALA A 440 24.06 -7.14 1.79
C ALA A 440 25.07 -6.14 1.19
N TRP A 441 25.32 -6.25 -0.12
CA TRP A 441 26.23 -5.36 -0.83
C TRP A 441 25.64 -3.99 -1.14
N THR A 442 24.32 -3.91 -1.32
CA THR A 442 23.63 -2.68 -1.75
C THR A 442 23.95 -1.47 -0.86
N PRO A 443 23.88 -1.55 0.48
CA PRO A 443 24.28 -0.42 1.34
C PRO A 443 25.74 -0.02 1.14
N LEU A 444 26.65 -0.99 0.98
CA LEU A 444 28.08 -0.73 0.81
C LEU A 444 28.35 -0.02 -0.53
N LEU A 445 27.77 -0.53 -1.62
CA LEU A 445 27.85 0.09 -2.96
C LEU A 445 27.27 1.50 -2.97
N ALA A 446 26.13 1.68 -2.29
CA ALA A 446 25.49 2.97 -2.14
C ALA A 446 26.39 3.98 -1.40
N SER A 447 27.07 3.55 -0.33
CA SER A 447 28.04 4.39 0.39
C SER A 447 29.19 4.84 -0.50
N LEU A 448 29.78 3.89 -1.26
CA LEU A 448 30.90 4.19 -2.15
C LEU A 448 30.53 5.24 -3.21
N SER A 449 29.32 5.15 -3.77
CA SER A 449 28.83 6.04 -4.83
C SER A 449 27.95 7.19 -4.33
N GLN A 450 27.98 7.54 -3.04
CA GLN A 450 27.18 8.60 -2.42
C GLN A 450 25.70 8.57 -2.85
N SER A 451 25.17 7.37 -2.95
CA SER A 451 23.95 7.05 -3.67
C SER A 451 22.83 6.71 -2.67
N PRO A 452 21.61 7.21 -2.88
CA PRO A 452 20.46 6.69 -2.17
C PRO A 452 20.11 5.27 -2.65
N PHE A 453 19.45 4.48 -1.80
CA PHE A 453 19.06 3.13 -2.18
C PHE A 453 17.75 2.65 -1.56
N ILE A 454 17.16 1.65 -2.21
CA ILE A 454 16.16 0.75 -1.64
C ILE A 454 16.62 -0.70 -1.77
N VAL A 455 16.49 -1.47 -0.71
CA VAL A 455 16.69 -2.92 -0.73
C VAL A 455 15.46 -3.63 -0.18
N VAL A 456 15.03 -4.70 -0.85
CA VAL A 456 13.92 -5.57 -0.40
C VAL A 456 14.48 -6.96 -0.10
N PRO A 457 14.94 -7.22 1.14
CA PRO A 457 15.63 -8.47 1.47
C PRO A 457 14.70 -9.70 1.36
N CYS A 458 15.12 -10.74 0.64
CA CYS A 458 14.41 -12.03 0.53
C CYS A 458 15.21 -13.19 1.13
N CYS A 459 16.46 -13.34 0.69
CA CYS A 459 17.34 -14.47 1.00
C CYS A 459 18.53 -14.04 1.86
N SER A 460 18.96 -14.94 2.74
CA SER A 460 20.05 -14.68 3.68
C SER A 460 21.39 -15.11 3.10
N PHE A 461 22.06 -14.18 2.43
CA PHE A 461 23.43 -14.32 1.96
C PHE A 461 24.35 -13.31 2.65
N ASN A 462 25.56 -13.74 3.02
CA ASN A 462 26.58 -12.84 3.55
C ASN A 462 27.36 -12.15 2.42
N LEU A 463 28.29 -11.24 2.75
CA LEU A 463 29.08 -10.52 1.74
C LEU A 463 29.95 -11.44 0.87
N ALA A 464 30.28 -12.64 1.36
CA ALA A 464 30.98 -13.66 0.61
C ALA A 464 30.07 -14.49 -0.33
N GLY A 465 28.80 -14.12 -0.50
CA GLY A 465 27.84 -14.82 -1.37
C GLY A 465 27.42 -16.21 -0.84
N ARG A 466 27.65 -16.50 0.44
CA ARG A 466 27.27 -17.78 1.05
C ARG A 466 25.96 -17.63 1.81
N ARG A 467 25.08 -18.63 1.69
CA ARG A 467 23.88 -18.70 2.53
C ARG A 467 24.28 -18.76 4.00
N PHE A 468 23.68 -17.91 4.81
CA PHE A 468 23.95 -17.83 6.22
C PHE A 468 22.68 -17.60 7.03
N ARG A 469 22.77 -17.79 8.35
CA ARG A 469 21.79 -17.23 9.27
C ARG A 469 22.46 -16.09 9.99
N ALA A 470 21.93 -14.88 9.82
CA ALA A 470 22.36 -13.73 10.58
C ALA A 470 22.35 -14.07 12.08
N GLN A 471 23.54 -13.98 12.69
CA GLN A 471 23.72 -14.30 14.09
C GLN A 471 23.43 -13.08 14.95
N ARG A 472 22.87 -13.29 16.15
CA ARG A 472 22.54 -12.20 17.09
C ARG A 472 23.75 -11.35 17.50
N SER A 473 24.97 -11.89 17.42
CA SER A 473 26.22 -11.19 17.76
C SER A 473 26.55 -10.07 16.78
N LEU A 474 26.24 -10.23 15.49
CA LEU A 474 26.48 -9.23 14.44
C LEU A 474 25.48 -8.05 14.49
N CYS A 475 24.36 -8.22 15.21
CA CYS A 475 23.25 -7.26 15.26
C CYS A 475 23.19 -6.46 16.58
N GLN A 476 24.18 -6.60 17.47
CA GLN A 476 24.18 -5.96 18.78
C GLN A 476 25.00 -4.66 18.78
N ALA A 477 24.34 -3.54 19.04
CA ALA A 477 24.99 -2.38 19.65
C ALA A 477 25.28 -2.72 21.13
N GLU A 478 26.49 -2.42 21.60
CA GLU A 478 26.87 -2.62 22.99
C GLU A 478 25.86 -1.92 23.93
N GLY A 479 25.19 -2.68 24.82
CA GLY A 479 24.41 -2.12 25.93
C GLY A 479 22.89 -2.39 25.98
N SER A 480 22.26 -3.05 25.01
CA SER A 480 20.81 -3.31 25.10
C SER A 480 20.46 -4.51 25.99
N LYS A 481 19.63 -4.30 27.02
CA LYS A 481 19.33 -5.25 28.11
C LYS A 481 18.66 -6.56 27.63
N LEU A 482 19.10 -7.65 28.26
CA LEU A 482 19.02 -9.06 27.84
C LEU A 482 17.65 -9.79 27.90
N ARG A 483 16.49 -9.16 28.15
CA ARG A 483 15.30 -9.91 28.61
C ARG A 483 14.11 -10.10 27.65
N GLU A 484 14.07 -9.49 26.47
CA GLU A 484 12.90 -9.61 25.54
C GLU A 484 13.20 -10.31 24.19
N SER A 485 14.41 -10.81 23.99
CA SER A 485 14.95 -11.10 22.65
C SER A 485 14.71 -12.51 22.10
N SER A 486 13.99 -13.41 22.78
CA SER A 486 13.96 -14.85 22.43
C SER A 486 13.12 -15.24 21.20
N LYS A 487 12.42 -14.32 20.51
CA LYS A 487 11.46 -14.65 19.43
C LYS A 487 11.64 -13.91 18.09
N ARG A 488 12.87 -13.54 17.69
CA ARG A 488 13.09 -12.96 16.34
C ARG A 488 13.08 -14.05 15.27
N SER A 489 12.32 -13.84 14.20
CA SER A 489 12.30 -14.75 13.04
C SER A 489 13.60 -14.67 12.25
N THR A 490 13.91 -15.69 11.44
CA THR A 490 15.08 -15.66 10.54
C THR A 490 15.04 -14.47 9.59
N TYR A 491 13.85 -14.08 9.14
CA TYR A 491 13.68 -12.88 8.31
C TYR A 491 14.04 -11.62 9.09
N GLN A 492 13.56 -11.47 10.32
CA GLN A 492 13.88 -10.30 11.14
C GLN A 492 15.39 -10.19 11.40
N LEU A 493 16.09 -11.31 11.60
CA LEU A 493 17.55 -11.30 11.76
C LEU A 493 18.28 -10.84 10.49
N LEU A 494 17.78 -11.19 9.30
CA LEU A 494 18.31 -10.66 8.04
C LEU A 494 18.11 -9.14 7.94
N ILE A 495 16.92 -8.66 8.30
CA ILE A 495 16.63 -7.23 8.34
C ILE A 495 17.57 -6.51 9.32
N ASP A 496 17.71 -7.04 10.54
CA ASP A 496 18.58 -6.47 11.57
C ASP A 496 20.05 -6.39 11.10
N TYR A 497 20.52 -7.39 10.35
CA TYR A 497 21.85 -7.42 9.75
C TYR A 497 22.03 -6.36 8.65
N VAL A 498 21.07 -6.21 7.74
CA VAL A 498 21.16 -5.15 6.71
C VAL A 498 21.10 -3.77 7.37
N GLU A 499 20.27 -3.58 8.40
CA GLU A 499 20.24 -2.33 9.18
C GLU A 499 21.56 -2.07 9.92
N SER A 500 22.25 -3.10 10.43
CA SER A 500 23.55 -2.91 11.08
C SER A 500 24.59 -2.45 10.06
N LEU A 501 24.65 -3.07 8.87
CA LEU A 501 25.52 -2.62 7.78
C LEU A 501 25.26 -1.16 7.43
N CYS A 502 23.99 -0.73 7.34
CA CYS A 502 23.64 0.67 7.09
C CYS A 502 24.22 1.62 8.16
N ARG A 503 24.06 1.27 9.45
CA ARG A 503 24.56 2.11 10.54
C ARG A 503 26.07 2.19 10.58
N GLU A 504 26.76 1.08 10.27
CA GLU A 504 28.22 1.02 10.23
C GLU A 504 28.79 1.94 9.16
N ILE A 505 28.16 2.01 7.97
CA ILE A 505 28.54 2.95 6.90
C ILE A 505 28.01 4.38 7.12
N GLY A 506 27.44 4.67 8.29
CA GLY A 506 26.92 6.00 8.62
C GLY A 506 25.59 6.36 7.96
N VAL A 507 24.86 5.41 7.36
CA VAL A 507 23.53 5.61 6.77
C VAL A 507 22.44 5.32 7.80
N VAL A 508 21.43 6.19 7.90
CA VAL A 508 20.27 5.98 8.76
C VAL A 508 19.26 5.09 8.02
N PRO A 509 19.04 3.83 8.43
CA PRO A 509 18.09 2.95 7.76
C PRO A 509 16.65 3.38 8.08
N GLN A 510 15.87 3.64 7.04
CA GLN A 510 14.42 3.79 7.12
C GLN A 510 13.74 2.50 6.65
N LYS A 511 12.55 2.19 7.17
CA LYS A 511 11.82 0.97 6.84
C LYS A 511 10.42 1.28 6.34
N GLU A 512 9.98 0.57 5.32
CA GLU A 512 8.62 0.61 4.81
C GLU A 512 8.12 -0.80 4.56
N TRP A 513 6.89 -1.09 4.99
CA TRP A 513 6.22 -2.33 4.60
C TRP A 513 5.46 -2.10 3.29
N LEU A 514 6.04 -2.55 2.18
CA LEU A 514 5.47 -2.37 0.85
C LEU A 514 4.13 -3.11 0.69
N ARG A 515 3.23 -2.51 -0.11
CA ARG A 515 1.91 -3.06 -0.44
C ARG A 515 1.98 -3.95 -1.69
N ILE A 516 2.82 -4.96 -1.62
CA ILE A 516 3.05 -5.97 -2.66
C ILE A 516 2.55 -7.35 -2.22
N PRO A 517 2.18 -8.26 -3.15
CA PRO A 517 1.73 -9.62 -2.83
C PRO A 517 2.89 -10.56 -2.42
N SER A 518 3.82 -10.09 -1.57
CA SER A 518 4.98 -10.85 -1.09
C SER A 518 4.96 -11.02 0.42
N THR A 519 5.44 -12.16 0.90
CA THR A 519 5.71 -12.37 2.35
C THR A 519 6.99 -11.68 2.82
N ARG A 520 7.81 -11.18 1.87
CA ARG A 520 9.08 -10.49 2.10
C ARG A 520 8.97 -9.03 1.65
N ASN A 521 7.95 -8.34 2.15
CA ASN A 521 7.58 -7.00 1.69
C ASN A 521 8.17 -5.85 2.52
N LEU A 522 9.16 -6.08 3.39
CA LEU A 522 9.84 -4.99 4.07
C LEU A 522 10.98 -4.46 3.20
N ALA A 523 10.91 -3.17 2.86
CA ALA A 523 11.99 -2.42 2.24
C ALA A 523 12.81 -1.67 3.28
N ILE A 524 14.13 -1.62 3.08
CA ILE A 524 15.05 -0.74 3.80
C ILE A 524 15.50 0.35 2.81
N ILE A 525 15.35 1.61 3.21
CA ILE A 525 15.68 2.79 2.43
C ILE A 525 16.84 3.50 3.10
N GLY A 526 17.91 3.77 2.36
CA GLY A 526 19.04 4.59 2.81
C GLY A 526 19.15 5.83 1.95
N ARG A 527 18.78 6.99 2.49
CA ARG A 527 18.86 8.30 1.81
C ARG A 527 19.34 9.44 2.71
N ILE A 528 19.63 9.13 3.97
CA ILE A 528 20.09 10.08 4.99
C ILE A 528 21.44 9.59 5.51
N SER A 529 22.48 10.40 5.32
CA SER A 529 23.79 10.15 5.91
C SER A 529 23.92 10.89 7.23
N SER A 530 24.38 10.18 8.27
CA SER A 530 24.65 10.73 9.60
C SER A 530 26.07 11.27 9.75
N ASN A 531 26.99 10.90 8.85
CA ASN A 531 28.37 11.38 8.87
C ASN A 531 28.93 11.43 7.43
N PRO A 532 28.94 12.58 6.75
CA PRO A 532 29.52 12.71 5.42
C PRO A 532 31.04 12.63 5.52
N GLN A 533 31.58 11.42 5.47
CA GLN A 533 33.03 11.18 5.37
C GLN A 533 33.50 11.27 3.92
N GLY A 534 34.79 11.55 3.71
CA GLY A 534 35.42 11.54 2.37
C GLY A 534 35.49 10.14 1.76
N GLU A 535 35.64 10.05 0.44
CA GLU A 535 35.68 8.80 -0.34
C GLU A 535 36.69 7.78 0.18
N GLU A 536 37.92 8.23 0.47
CA GLU A 536 38.99 7.38 1.01
C GLU A 536 38.59 6.74 2.36
N SER A 537 37.90 7.51 3.23
CA SER A 537 37.41 6.99 4.51
C SER A 537 36.30 5.95 4.31
N ARG A 538 35.40 6.16 3.33
CA ARG A 538 34.33 5.20 2.99
C ARG A 538 34.90 3.90 2.46
N GLU A 539 35.89 3.95 1.57
CA GLU A 539 36.55 2.75 1.06
C GLU A 539 37.23 1.92 2.15
N ILE A 540 37.98 2.58 3.05
CA ILE A 540 38.65 1.91 4.17
C ILE A 540 37.63 1.20 5.05
N MET A 541 36.53 1.87 5.37
CA MET A 541 35.43 1.33 6.17
C MET A 541 34.77 0.12 5.49
N VAL A 542 34.46 0.22 4.19
CA VAL A 542 33.88 -0.90 3.44
C VAL A 542 34.84 -2.09 3.39
N LYS A 543 36.14 -1.87 3.17
CA LYS A 543 37.17 -2.91 3.19
C LYS A 543 37.29 -3.59 4.56
N GLU A 544 37.16 -2.82 5.65
CA GLU A 544 37.11 -3.36 7.02
C GLU A 544 35.91 -4.27 7.24
N ILE A 545 34.72 -3.83 6.85
CA ILE A 545 33.48 -4.63 6.94
C ILE A 545 33.62 -5.94 6.15
N ILE A 546 34.09 -5.87 4.90
CA ILE A 546 34.29 -7.05 4.05
C ILE A 546 35.26 -8.04 4.72
N ARG A 547 36.38 -7.56 5.26
CA ARG A 547 37.36 -8.42 5.95
C ARG A 547 36.74 -9.09 7.18
N ARG A 548 35.97 -8.35 7.97
CA ARG A 548 35.26 -8.88 9.15
C ARG A 548 34.27 -9.99 8.78
N GLU A 549 33.55 -9.84 7.68
CA GLU A 549 32.53 -10.79 7.22
C GLU A 549 33.10 -12.03 6.48
N GLY A 550 34.42 -12.25 6.55
CA GLY A 550 35.08 -13.42 5.99
C GLY A 550 35.74 -13.21 4.62
N GLY A 551 35.93 -11.96 4.21
CA GLY A 551 36.68 -11.59 3.01
C GLY A 551 35.94 -11.85 1.70
N THR A 552 36.71 -11.90 0.60
CA THR A 552 36.18 -11.92 -0.78
C THR A 552 36.26 -13.29 -1.44
N GLU A 553 36.84 -14.30 -0.79
CA GLU A 553 37.06 -15.63 -1.36
C GLU A 553 35.75 -16.29 -1.84
N GLY A 554 34.68 -16.18 -1.06
CA GLY A 554 33.38 -16.73 -1.44
C GLY A 554 32.78 -16.02 -2.66
N TRP A 555 32.96 -14.70 -2.76
CA TRP A 555 32.51 -13.90 -3.89
C TRP A 555 33.27 -14.29 -5.16
N ASN A 556 34.59 -14.41 -5.08
CA ASN A 556 35.42 -14.84 -6.21
C ASN A 556 35.06 -16.25 -6.69
N ALA A 557 34.79 -17.18 -5.77
CA ALA A 557 34.31 -18.52 -6.11
C ALA A 557 32.92 -18.52 -6.76
N MET A 558 32.01 -17.64 -6.32
CA MET A 558 30.70 -17.45 -6.94
C MET A 558 30.82 -16.91 -8.37
N VAL A 559 31.65 -15.87 -8.55
CA VAL A 559 31.96 -15.29 -9.86
C VAL A 559 32.54 -16.36 -10.80
N ALA A 560 33.47 -17.20 -10.32
CA ALA A 560 34.02 -18.30 -11.11
C ALA A 560 32.95 -19.31 -11.55
N LYS A 561 32.05 -19.71 -10.63
CA LYS A 561 30.94 -20.61 -10.95
C LYS A 561 29.95 -20.04 -11.96
N LEU A 562 29.70 -18.73 -11.91
CA LEU A 562 28.84 -18.06 -12.89
C LEU A 562 29.46 -18.15 -14.29
N LYS A 563 30.78 -17.94 -14.40
CA LYS A 563 31.54 -18.10 -15.67
C LYS A 563 31.53 -19.54 -16.20
N GLU A 564 31.59 -20.54 -15.31
CA GLU A 564 31.63 -21.96 -15.71
C GLU A 564 30.29 -22.47 -16.25
N ARG A 565 29.16 -22.01 -15.70
CA ARG A 565 27.83 -22.45 -16.12
C ARG A 565 27.44 -22.02 -17.54
N GLU A 566 28.09 -21.00 -18.11
CA GLU A 566 27.90 -20.60 -19.51
C GLU A 566 28.63 -21.50 -20.51
N ARG A 567 29.69 -22.21 -20.09
CA ARG A 567 30.43 -23.11 -20.98
C ARG A 567 29.65 -24.39 -21.32
N GLN A 568 28.55 -24.66 -20.62
CA GLN A 568 27.64 -25.75 -20.96
C GLN A 568 26.51 -25.24 -21.86
N PRO A 569 26.29 -25.85 -23.05
CA PRO A 569 25.24 -25.40 -23.96
C PRO A 569 23.87 -25.45 -23.28
N SER A 570 23.08 -24.40 -23.52
CA SER A 570 21.71 -24.20 -23.04
C SER A 570 20.74 -25.27 -23.59
N GLY A 571 20.80 -26.49 -23.03
CA GLY A 571 20.00 -27.63 -23.47
C GLY A 571 19.40 -28.50 -22.36
N ALA A 572 19.69 -28.22 -21.09
CA ALA A 572 19.05 -28.89 -19.95
C ALA A 572 18.33 -27.86 -19.10
N ASP A 573 17.06 -27.67 -19.42
CA ASP A 573 16.10 -26.89 -18.66
C ASP A 573 15.74 -27.64 -17.37
N ASP A 574 16.54 -27.46 -16.31
CA ASP A 574 16.07 -27.75 -14.95
C ASP A 574 15.12 -26.63 -14.52
N GLY A 575 13.91 -26.68 -15.08
CA GLY A 575 12.77 -25.81 -14.76
C GLY A 575 12.26 -25.91 -13.32
N HIS A 576 13.06 -26.43 -12.39
CA HIS A 576 12.78 -26.50 -10.96
C HIS A 576 14.04 -26.25 -10.13
N SER A 577 14.40 -24.97 -9.95
CA SER A 577 15.06 -24.56 -8.71
C SER A 577 14.63 -23.17 -8.32
N ARG A 578 14.18 -23.08 -7.07
CA ARG A 578 13.85 -21.89 -6.29
C ARG A 578 14.94 -20.82 -6.39
N CYS A 579 14.55 -19.56 -6.13
CA CYS A 579 15.40 -18.41 -5.78
C CYS A 579 16.88 -18.79 -5.66
N SER A 580 17.61 -18.48 -6.73
CA SER A 580 19.06 -18.67 -6.80
C SER A 580 19.68 -17.31 -6.70
#